data_AF-C3ZN27-F1
#
_entry.id   AF-C3ZN27-F1
#
_cell.length_a   1.000
_cell.length_b   1.000
_cell.length_c   1.000
_cell.angle_alpha   90.00
_cell.angle_beta   90.00
_cell.angle_gamma   90.00
#
_symmetry.space_group_name_H-M   'P 1'
#
loop_
_entity.id
_entity.type
_entity.pdbx_description
1 polymer ?
#
loop_
_entity_poly.entity_id
_entity_poly.type
_entity_poly.pdbx_seq_one_letter_code
_entity_poly.pdbx_strand_id
1 'polypeptide(L)' 'DIDECRSEDATCDVDAFCVNTVGTYYCVCLDGFTGDGNDCQRTFYDQFLTNIDSR' A
#
# COMPACT_ATOMS: atom_id res chain seq x y z
N ASP A 1 13.95 -3.79 20.06
CA ASP A 1 13.11 -4.06 18.89
C ASP A 1 14.00 -4.06 17.66
N ILE A 2 13.79 -4.98 16.74
CA ILE A 2 14.45 -4.92 15.43
C ILE A 2 13.62 -3.98 14.54
N ASP A 3 14.21 -3.46 13.46
CA ASP A 3 13.43 -2.69 12.46
C ASP A 3 13.03 -3.67 11.36
N GLU A 4 11.88 -4.32 11.53
CA GLU A 4 11.37 -5.31 10.59
C GLU A 4 11.19 -4.71 9.20
N CYS A 5 10.96 -3.40 9.06
CA CYS A 5 10.88 -2.71 7.77
C CYS A 5 12.20 -2.69 6.98
N ARG A 6 13.33 -3.04 7.62
CA ARG A 6 14.64 -3.21 6.96
C ARG A 6 14.94 -4.67 6.63
N SER A 7 14.05 -5.60 6.98
CA SER A 7 14.17 -7.00 6.60
C SER A 7 13.82 -7.18 5.12
N GLU A 8 14.46 -8.15 4.46
CA GLU A 8 14.04 -8.58 3.12
C GLU A 8 12.63 -9.20 3.11
N ASP A 9 12.13 -9.60 4.29
CA ASP A 9 10.78 -10.16 4.49
C ASP A 9 9.68 -9.09 4.63
N ALA A 10 10.03 -7.80 4.71
CA ALA A 10 9.05 -6.72 4.76
C ALA A 10 8.51 -6.39 3.36
N THR A 11 7.43 -7.06 2.97
CA THR A 11 6.81 -6.92 1.66
C THR A 11 5.58 -6.02 1.76
N CYS A 12 5.78 -4.71 1.61
CA CYS A 12 4.69 -3.77 1.38
C CYS A 12 4.46 -3.57 -0.13
N ASP A 13 3.29 -3.06 -0.48
CA ASP A 13 3.03 -2.55 -1.82
C ASP A 13 4.05 -1.43 -2.18
N VAL A 14 4.34 -1.26 -3.47
CA VAL A 14 5.22 -0.18 -3.95
C VAL A 14 4.63 1.21 -3.64
N ASP A 15 3.31 1.29 -3.55
CA ASP A 15 2.54 2.48 -3.20
C ASP A 15 2.12 2.48 -1.72
N ALA A 16 2.91 1.83 -0.86
CA ALA A 16 2.77 1.84 0.60
C ALA A 16 4.08 2.17 1.32
N PHE A 17 3.98 2.65 2.57
CA PHE A 17 5.09 2.76 3.50
C PHE A 17 5.01 1.69 4.58
N CYS A 18 6.16 1.14 4.95
CA CYS A 18 6.28 0.23 6.07
C CYS A 18 6.34 0.99 7.40
N VAL A 19 5.59 0.52 8.39
CA VAL A 19 5.58 1.04 9.76
C VAL A 19 6.13 -0.02 10.71
N ASN A 20 7.27 0.29 11.34
CA ASN A 20 7.88 -0.58 12.32
C ASN A 20 7.09 -0.58 13.64
N THR A 21 6.87 -1.75 14.23
CA THR A 21 6.21 -1.89 15.52
C THR A 21 6.89 -2.96 16.37
N VAL A 22 6.63 -2.97 17.68
CA VAL A 22 7.29 -3.93 18.56
C VAL A 22 6.88 -5.37 18.23
N GLY A 23 7.81 -6.11 17.61
CA GLY A 23 7.65 -7.51 17.21
C GLY A 23 6.90 -7.77 15.90
N THR A 24 6.59 -6.73 15.10
CA THR A 24 6.01 -6.88 13.74
C THR A 24 6.15 -5.58 12.94
N TYR A 25 5.73 -5.60 11.68
CA TYR A 25 5.46 -4.39 10.90
C TYR A 25 4.03 -4.40 10.37
N TYR A 26 3.57 -3.25 9.87
CA TYR A 26 2.40 -3.18 9.00
C TYR A 26 2.64 -2.16 7.89
N CYS A 27 1.93 -2.33 6.78
CA CYS A 27 2.04 -1.47 5.61
C CYS A 27 0.85 -0.51 5.57
N VAL A 28 1.09 0.72 5.11
CA VAL A 28 0.05 1.74 4.96
C VAL A 28 0.17 2.35 3.58
N CYS A 29 -0.93 2.35 2.82
CA CYS A 29 -0.94 2.97 1.50
C CYS A 29 -0.59 4.45 1.56
N LEU A 30 0.11 4.94 0.53
CA LEU A 30 0.43 6.34 0.35
C LEU A 30 -0.84 7.18 0.13
N ASP A 31 -0.71 8.49 0.33
CA ASP A 31 -1.80 9.43 0.10
C ASP A 31 -2.33 9.33 -1.35
N GLY A 32 -3.64 9.15 -1.48
CA GLY A 32 -4.29 8.94 -2.77
C GLY A 32 -4.29 7.50 -3.27
N PHE A 33 -3.91 6.55 -2.41
CA PHE A 33 -4.14 5.12 -2.56
C PHE A 33 -4.99 4.57 -1.41
N THR A 34 -5.67 3.46 -1.64
CA THR A 34 -6.46 2.72 -0.65
C THR A 34 -6.22 1.23 -0.80
N GLY A 35 -6.28 0.50 0.31
CA GLY A 35 -5.94 -0.92 0.31
C GLY A 35 -5.56 -1.41 1.70
N ASP A 36 -4.97 -2.60 1.76
CA ASP A 36 -4.49 -3.22 3.00
C ASP A 36 -3.00 -2.96 3.27
N GLY A 37 -2.35 -2.17 2.41
CA GLY A 37 -0.91 -1.86 2.47
C GLY A 37 -0.02 -2.86 1.71
N ASN A 38 -0.53 -4.03 1.36
CA ASN A 38 0.14 -5.01 0.49
C ASN A 38 -0.41 -4.99 -0.94
N ASP A 39 -1.63 -4.48 -1.11
CA ASP A 39 -2.26 -4.14 -2.38
C ASP A 39 -2.87 -2.74 -2.25
N CYS A 40 -2.26 -1.75 -2.89
CA CYS A 40 -2.69 -0.35 -2.84
C CYS A 40 -3.19 0.12 -4.21
N GLN A 41 -4.45 0.54 -4.26
CA GLN A 41 -5.11 1.00 -5.49
C GLN A 41 -5.39 2.50 -5.42
N ARG A 42 -5.17 3.24 -6.52
CA ARG A 42 -5.38 4.70 -6.54
C ARG A 42 -6.81 5.09 -6.23
N THR A 43 -7.01 5.88 -5.18
CA THR A 43 -8.33 6.31 -4.68
C THR A 43 -9.03 7.34 -5.56
N PHE A 44 -8.42 7.79 -6.66
CA PHE A 44 -8.94 8.89 -7.50
C PHE A 44 -9.31 8.50 -8.94
N TYR A 45 -9.34 7.22 -9.29
CA TYR A 45 -9.61 6.85 -10.69
C TYR A 45 -10.57 5.67 -10.93
N ASP A 46 -11.00 4.94 -9.89
CA ASP A 46 -11.70 3.68 -10.14
C ASP A 46 -13.24 3.76 -10.17
N GLN A 47 -13.83 4.96 -10.24
CA GLN A 47 -15.28 5.08 -10.49
C GLN A 47 -15.69 6.07 -11.58
N PHE A 48 -14.75 6.81 -12.18
CA PHE A 48 -15.05 7.69 -13.31
C PHE A 48 -14.41 7.26 -14.65
N LEU A 49 -13.43 6.35 -14.65
CA LEU A 49 -12.69 5.98 -15.87
C LEU A 49 -12.81 4.51 -16.31
N THR A 50 -13.24 3.59 -15.45
CA THR A 50 -13.66 2.25 -15.88
C THR A 50 -14.90 2.28 -16.80
N ASN A 51 -15.57 3.43 -16.88
CA ASN A 51 -16.65 3.72 -17.83
C ASN A 51 -16.23 4.57 -19.06
N ILE A 52 -14.94 4.88 -19.23
CA ILE A 52 -14.44 5.65 -20.40
C ILE A 52 -13.50 4.82 -21.29
N ASP A 53 -12.86 3.75 -20.80
CA ASP A 53 -12.06 2.84 -21.65
C ASP A 53 -12.87 1.71 -22.33
N SER A 54 -14.20 1.84 -22.40
CA SER A 54 -15.09 0.89 -23.11
C SER A 54 -15.81 1.50 -24.33
N ARG A 55 -15.22 2.54 -24.96
CA ARG A 55 -15.56 2.96 -26.32
C ARG A 55 -14.36 2.96 -27.25
#